data_AF-X1QG93-F1
#
_entry.id   AF-X1QG93-F1
#
_cell.length_a   1.000
_cell.length_b   1.000
_cell.length_c   1.000
_cell.angle_alpha   90.00
_cell.angle_beta   90.00
_cell.angle_gamma   90.00
#
_symmetry.space_group_name_H-M   'P 1'
#
loop_
_entity.id
_entity.type
_entity.pdbx_description
1 polymer ?
#
loop_
_entity_poly.entity_id
_entity_poly.type
_entity_poly.pdbx_seq_one_letter_code
_entity_poly.pdbx_strand_id
1 'polypeptide(L)'
;NSELLKERMNWLGEVVTELDTEAVREVARKLKRLEVKSLAICFLHSFKNDSHERKARDIILEEYPEISVSISSDIAREHREYERSMTTIIDAYIKPLVSKRLGELQEELERRGFKGEIVLTRSDGGGMTSGRAKDSPINTLLSGPAGGVVGGLSISSDLNYSNIITMDMGGTSLDVSIIREGMARTSPQTLVHGYAVIIP
;
A
#
# COMPACT_ATOMS: atom_id res chain seq x y z
N ASN A 1 -7.22 -18.20 -3.31
CA ASN A 1 -6.27 -19.28 -2.97
C ASN A 1 -5.34 -18.78 -1.88
N SER A 2 -5.39 -19.39 -0.70
CA SER A 2 -4.47 -19.12 0.41
C SER A 2 -3.64 -20.37 0.66
N GLU A 3 -2.32 -20.23 0.79
CA GLU A 3 -1.42 -21.31 1.20
C GLU A 3 -1.03 -21.06 2.66
N LEU A 4 -1.03 -22.10 3.49
CA LEU A 4 -0.62 -22.01 4.89
C LEU A 4 0.81 -22.56 5.02
N LEU A 5 1.69 -21.76 5.59
CA LEU A 5 3.07 -22.14 5.89
C LEU A 5 3.20 -22.46 7.39
N LYS A 6 4.01 -23.45 7.71
CA LYS A 6 4.32 -23.81 9.09
C LYS A 6 5.41 -22.87 9.60
N GLU A 7 4.99 -21.93 10.42
CA GLU A 7 5.81 -20.83 10.94
C GLU A 7 5.07 -20.25 12.17
N ARG A 8 5.81 -19.77 13.17
CA ARG A 8 5.20 -19.01 14.27
C ARG A 8 6.16 -18.09 15.01
N MET A 9 5.73 -16.85 15.23
CA MET A 9 6.26 -15.95 16.24
C MET A 9 5.28 -15.76 17.42
N ASN A 10 5.81 -15.45 18.60
CA ASN A 10 4.99 -15.01 19.75
C ASN A 10 4.75 -13.49 19.73
N TRP A 11 3.96 -13.00 20.69
CA TRP A 11 3.63 -11.57 20.81
C TRP A 11 4.82 -10.67 21.19
N LEU A 12 5.91 -11.24 21.70
CA LEU A 12 7.19 -10.54 21.94
C LEU A 12 8.03 -10.42 20.66
N GLY A 13 7.69 -11.16 19.60
CA GLY A 13 8.47 -11.25 18.35
C GLY A 13 9.53 -12.35 18.38
N GLU A 14 9.49 -13.27 19.35
CA GLU A 14 10.41 -14.40 19.43
C GLU A 14 9.89 -15.56 18.58
N VAL A 15 10.82 -16.31 17.98
CA VAL A 15 10.49 -17.46 17.14
C VAL A 15 10.02 -18.63 18.03
N VAL A 16 8.80 -19.09 17.78
CA VAL A 16 8.22 -20.29 18.41
C VAL A 16 8.33 -21.49 17.48
N THR A 17 8.19 -21.26 16.17
CA THR A 17 8.37 -22.28 15.13
C THR A 17 9.11 -21.62 13.97
N GLU A 18 10.29 -22.15 13.66
CA GLU A 18 11.11 -21.72 12.54
C GLU A 18 10.32 -21.79 11.22
N LEU A 19 10.60 -20.84 10.32
CA LEU A 19 10.05 -20.85 8.98
C LEU A 19 10.55 -22.08 8.21
N ASP A 20 9.62 -22.93 7.76
CA ASP A 20 9.93 -24.03 6.84
C ASP A 20 10.29 -23.49 5.46
N THR A 21 11.60 -23.35 5.21
CA THR A 21 12.11 -22.77 3.97
C THR A 21 11.90 -23.64 2.74
N GLU A 22 11.71 -24.95 2.89
CA GLU A 22 11.45 -25.82 1.74
C GLU A 22 9.97 -25.74 1.35
N ALA A 23 9.07 -25.70 2.33
CA ALA A 23 7.65 -25.42 2.08
C ALA A 23 7.44 -24.08 1.34
N VAL A 24 8.23 -23.05 1.68
CA VAL A 24 8.20 -21.77 0.94
C VAL A 24 8.61 -21.96 -0.54
N ARG A 25 9.66 -22.73 -0.82
CA ARG A 25 10.08 -23.01 -2.21
C ARG A 25 9.03 -23.80 -2.97
N GLU A 26 8.42 -24.80 -2.34
CA GLU A 26 7.34 -25.57 -2.94
C GLU A 26 6.14 -24.69 -3.31
N VAL A 27 5.76 -23.77 -2.40
CA VAL A 27 4.73 -22.75 -2.67
C VAL A 27 5.15 -21.86 -3.83
N ALA A 28 6.38 -21.35 -3.86
CA ALA A 28 6.86 -20.50 -4.95
C ALA A 28 6.78 -21.22 -6.32
N ARG A 29 7.25 -22.46 -6.40
CA ARG A 29 7.15 -23.30 -7.61
C ARG A 29 5.71 -23.56 -8.01
N LYS A 30 4.81 -23.77 -7.04
CA LYS A 30 3.37 -23.93 -7.30
C LYS A 30 2.75 -22.66 -7.87
N LEU A 31 3.04 -21.50 -7.28
CA LEU A 31 2.55 -20.19 -7.75
C LEU A 31 3.05 -19.89 -9.17
N LYS A 32 4.30 -20.24 -9.47
CA LYS A 32 4.89 -20.12 -10.82
C LYS A 32 4.15 -20.97 -11.85
N ARG A 33 3.86 -22.24 -11.53
CA ARG A 33 3.06 -23.12 -12.42
C ARG A 33 1.64 -22.61 -12.66
N LEU A 34 1.07 -21.89 -11.69
CA LEU A 34 -0.25 -21.27 -11.79
C LEU A 34 -0.20 -19.86 -12.39
N GLU A 35 0.97 -19.38 -12.80
CA GLU A 35 1.21 -18.05 -13.38
C GLU A 35 0.65 -16.88 -12.55
N VAL A 36 0.66 -17.04 -11.23
CA VAL A 36 0.18 -16.01 -10.29
C VAL A 36 1.05 -14.76 -10.42
N LYS A 37 0.42 -13.61 -10.67
CA LYS A 37 1.14 -12.34 -10.94
C LYS A 37 1.54 -11.58 -9.69
N SER A 38 0.82 -11.77 -8.59
CA SER A 38 1.13 -11.11 -7.32
C SER A 38 0.78 -11.94 -6.10
N LEU A 39 1.51 -11.68 -5.01
CA LEU A 39 1.41 -12.40 -3.75
C LEU A 39 1.47 -11.43 -2.56
N ALA A 40 0.57 -11.62 -1.60
CA ALA A 40 0.64 -11.01 -0.28
C ALA A 40 1.17 -12.05 0.73
N ILE A 41 2.17 -11.67 1.53
CA ILE A 41 2.68 -12.49 2.65
C ILE A 41 2.28 -11.81 3.96
N CYS A 42 1.54 -12.54 4.80
CA CYS A 42 1.00 -12.05 6.06
C CYS A 42 1.21 -13.09 7.16
N PHE A 43 2.24 -12.93 7.97
CA PHE A 43 2.45 -13.75 9.16
C PHE A 43 1.95 -13.05 10.43
N LEU A 44 1.66 -13.84 11.46
CA LEU A 44 1.24 -13.30 12.75
C LEU A 44 2.44 -12.69 13.47
N HIS A 45 2.22 -11.53 14.09
CA HIS A 45 3.26 -10.76 14.78
C HIS A 45 4.42 -10.24 13.90
N SER A 46 4.26 -10.26 12.57
CA SER A 46 5.24 -9.69 11.62
C SER A 46 5.49 -8.19 11.81
N PHE A 47 4.51 -7.46 12.35
CA PHE A 47 4.67 -6.06 12.75
C PHE A 47 5.73 -5.88 13.85
N LYS A 48 5.96 -6.90 14.67
CA LYS A 48 6.95 -6.89 15.76
C LYS A 48 8.31 -7.39 15.27
N ASN A 49 8.32 -8.52 14.58
CA ASN A 49 9.51 -9.12 13.97
C ASN A 49 9.17 -9.60 12.55
N ASP A 50 9.76 -8.98 11.54
CA ASP A 50 9.46 -9.22 10.13
C ASP A 50 10.38 -10.26 9.47
N SER A 51 11.27 -10.90 10.24
CA SER A 51 12.33 -11.76 9.70
C SER A 51 11.77 -12.92 8.87
N HIS A 52 10.68 -13.56 9.30
CA HIS A 52 10.04 -14.63 8.54
C HIS A 52 9.39 -14.13 7.25
N GLU A 53 8.70 -12.99 7.27
CA GLU A 53 8.09 -12.44 6.05
C GLU A 53 9.15 -12.06 5.01
N ARG A 54 10.23 -11.40 5.44
CA ARG A 54 11.35 -11.05 4.56
C ARG A 54 12.03 -12.29 4.00
N LYS A 55 12.34 -13.27 4.84
CA LYS A 55 12.97 -14.53 4.41
C LYS A 55 12.06 -15.29 3.43
N ALA A 56 10.76 -15.33 3.67
CA ALA A 56 9.81 -15.95 2.75
C ALA A 56 9.77 -15.23 1.40
N ARG A 57 9.69 -13.89 1.40
CA ARG A 57 9.76 -13.06 0.19
C ARG A 57 11.03 -13.35 -0.61
N ASP A 58 12.18 -13.35 0.04
CA ASP A 58 13.46 -13.52 -0.63
C ASP A 58 13.55 -14.91 -1.29
N ILE A 59 13.15 -15.97 -0.59
CA ILE A 59 13.06 -17.33 -1.16
C ILE A 59 12.07 -17.40 -2.34
N ILE A 60 10.92 -16.73 -2.23
CA ILE A 60 9.93 -16.69 -3.32
C ILE A 60 10.50 -15.99 -4.56
N LEU A 61 11.22 -14.88 -4.37
CA LEU A 61 11.85 -14.13 -5.45
C LEU A 61 13.04 -14.87 -6.08
N GLU A 62 13.73 -15.75 -5.34
CA GLU A 62 14.75 -16.64 -5.90
C GLU A 62 14.15 -17.67 -6.88
N GLU A 63 13.01 -18.28 -6.53
CA GLU A 63 12.36 -19.33 -7.35
C GLU A 63 11.46 -18.75 -8.46
N TYR A 64 10.82 -17.61 -8.20
CA TYR A 64 9.92 -16.92 -9.11
C TYR A 64 10.20 -15.40 -9.15
N PRO A 65 11.29 -14.95 -9.81
CA PRO A 65 11.70 -13.54 -9.81
C PRO A 65 10.69 -12.56 -10.39
N GLU A 66 9.81 -13.01 -11.29
CA GLU A 66 8.85 -12.15 -11.99
C GLU A 66 7.56 -11.88 -11.19
N ILE A 67 7.35 -12.54 -10.05
CA ILE A 67 6.15 -12.33 -9.23
C ILE A 67 6.27 -11.02 -8.43
N SER A 68 5.17 -10.27 -8.37
CA SER A 68 5.09 -9.10 -7.50
C SER A 68 4.76 -9.53 -6.06
N VAL A 69 5.58 -9.13 -5.09
CA VAL A 69 5.38 -9.50 -3.68
C VAL A 69 5.14 -8.26 -2.81
N SER A 70 4.14 -8.34 -1.95
CA SER A 70 3.92 -7.39 -0.85
C SER A 70 3.95 -8.15 0.48
N ILE A 71 4.77 -7.69 1.42
CA ILE A 71 4.83 -8.25 2.78
C ILE A 71 4.13 -7.31 3.75
N SER A 72 3.38 -7.87 4.69
CA SER A 72 2.50 -7.07 5.53
C SER A 72 3.24 -6.12 6.47
N SER A 73 4.45 -6.48 6.89
CA SER A 73 5.33 -5.63 7.70
C SER A 73 5.81 -4.36 6.99
N ASP A 74 5.93 -4.39 5.66
CA ASP A 74 6.35 -3.25 4.84
C ASP A 74 5.15 -2.37 4.45
N ILE A 75 3.95 -2.96 4.35
CA ILE A 75 2.73 -2.26 3.92
C ILE A 75 1.96 -1.66 5.10
N ALA A 76 1.66 -2.44 6.13
CA ALA A 76 0.84 -2.03 7.25
C ALA A 76 1.38 -2.66 8.55
N ARG A 77 2.31 -1.96 9.21
CA ARG A 77 3.01 -2.46 10.39
C ARG A 77 2.17 -2.32 11.68
N GLU A 78 0.99 -2.93 11.68
CA GLU A 78 0.00 -2.85 12.76
C GLU A 78 -0.31 -4.21 13.37
N HIS A 79 -0.74 -4.22 14.63
CA HIS A 79 -0.98 -5.47 15.37
C HIS A 79 -2.20 -6.26 14.88
N ARG A 80 -3.22 -5.55 14.39
CA ARG A 80 -4.50 -6.08 13.91
C ARG A 80 -4.33 -6.92 12.65
N GLU A 81 -4.57 -8.23 12.72
CA GLU A 81 -4.28 -9.15 11.62
C GLU A 81 -5.22 -8.99 10.44
N TYR A 82 -6.52 -8.81 10.67
CA TYR A 82 -7.50 -8.71 9.58
C TYR A 82 -7.24 -7.47 8.72
N GLU A 83 -7.19 -6.29 9.32
CA GLU A 83 -6.99 -5.03 8.61
C GLU A 83 -5.59 -4.97 7.98
N ARG A 84 -4.55 -5.48 8.66
CA ARG A 84 -3.19 -5.58 8.09
C ARG A 84 -3.17 -6.48 6.86
N SER A 85 -3.74 -7.68 6.97
CA SER A 85 -3.78 -8.63 5.86
C SER A 85 -4.60 -8.08 4.70
N MET A 86 -5.76 -7.49 4.96
CA MET A 86 -6.61 -6.92 3.92
C MET A 86 -5.92 -5.77 3.18
N THR A 87 -5.26 -4.88 3.91
CA THR A 87 -4.45 -3.79 3.33
C THR A 87 -3.34 -4.33 2.44
N THR A 88 -2.63 -5.37 2.90
CA THR A 88 -1.54 -6.01 2.13
C THR A 88 -2.05 -6.74 0.89
N ILE A 89 -3.23 -7.38 0.98
CA ILE A 89 -3.89 -8.04 -0.14
C ILE A 89 -4.28 -7.02 -1.22
N ILE A 90 -4.88 -5.88 -0.83
CA ILE A 90 -5.24 -4.83 -1.79
C ILE A 90 -3.99 -4.24 -2.43
N ASP A 91 -2.93 -4.00 -1.65
CA ASP A 91 -1.64 -3.53 -2.17
C ASP A 91 -1.06 -4.50 -3.21
N ALA A 92 -0.98 -5.80 -2.88
CA ALA A 92 -0.51 -6.83 -3.79
C ALA A 92 -1.38 -6.95 -5.06
N TYR A 93 -2.69 -6.71 -4.94
CA TYR A 93 -3.61 -6.75 -6.06
C TYR A 93 -3.35 -5.61 -7.07
N ILE A 94 -3.13 -4.39 -6.57
CA ILE A 94 -2.96 -3.21 -7.44
C ILE A 94 -1.50 -2.97 -7.89
N LYS A 95 -0.52 -3.48 -7.14
CA LYS A 95 0.92 -3.23 -7.38
C LYS A 95 1.40 -3.54 -8.80
N PRO A 96 1.10 -4.69 -9.42
CA PRO A 96 1.56 -4.94 -10.80
C PRO A 96 1.03 -3.88 -11.79
N LEU A 97 -0.22 -3.46 -11.62
CA LEU A 97 -0.87 -2.49 -12.51
C LEU A 97 -0.28 -1.09 -12.33
N VAL A 98 -0.18 -0.62 -11.08
CA VAL A 98 0.37 0.71 -10.77
C VAL A 98 1.83 0.79 -11.17
N SER A 99 2.62 -0.24 -10.87
CA SER A 99 4.05 -0.25 -11.18
C SER A 99 4.32 -0.21 -12.68
N LYS A 100 3.54 -0.96 -13.47
CA LYS A 100 3.61 -0.91 -14.93
C LYS A 100 3.31 0.50 -15.46
N ARG A 101 2.18 1.09 -15.04
CA ARG A 101 1.76 2.42 -15.52
C ARG A 101 2.75 3.53 -15.15
N LEU A 102 3.29 3.49 -13.94
CA LEU A 102 4.31 4.46 -13.51
C LEU A 102 5.64 4.25 -14.22
N GLY A 103 5.97 3.02 -14.60
CA GLY A 103 7.11 2.73 -15.49
C GLY A 103 6.93 3.37 -16.86
N GLU A 104 5.81 3.07 -17.53
CA GLU A 104 5.48 3.61 -18.85
C GLU A 104 5.46 5.15 -18.88
N LEU A 105 4.87 5.78 -17.85
CA LEU A 105 4.86 7.24 -17.71
C LEU A 105 6.28 7.81 -17.55
N GLN A 106 7.10 7.18 -16.71
CA GLN A 106 8.46 7.63 -16.44
C GLN A 106 9.32 7.55 -17.71
N GLU A 107 9.27 6.42 -18.43
CA GLU A 107 9.99 6.23 -19.69
C GLU A 107 9.57 7.25 -20.76
N GLU A 108 8.27 7.54 -20.86
CA GLU A 108 7.75 8.55 -21.79
C GLU A 108 8.26 9.95 -21.47
N LEU A 109 8.27 10.33 -20.19
CA LEU A 109 8.75 11.64 -19.75
C LEU A 109 10.25 11.78 -19.97
N GLU A 110 11.03 10.76 -19.65
CA GLU A 110 12.48 10.72 -19.90
C GLU A 110 12.78 10.84 -21.39
N ARG A 111 12.06 10.11 -22.25
CA ARG A 111 12.20 10.18 -23.72
C ARG A 111 11.93 11.59 -24.27
N ARG A 112 11.05 12.36 -23.62
CA ARG A 112 10.75 13.76 -23.96
C ARG A 112 11.70 14.78 -23.32
N GLY A 113 12.72 14.33 -22.59
CA GLY A 113 13.73 15.18 -21.98
C GLY A 113 13.31 15.81 -20.65
N PHE A 114 12.27 15.29 -19.98
CA PHE A 114 11.92 15.70 -18.63
C PHE A 114 13.03 15.28 -17.65
N LYS A 115 13.52 16.23 -16.85
CA LYS A 115 14.62 16.01 -15.88
C LYS A 115 14.17 16.11 -14.43
N GLY A 116 12.88 16.30 -14.19
CA GLY A 116 12.32 16.43 -12.86
C GLY A 116 11.99 15.07 -12.24
N GLU A 117 11.45 15.11 -11.02
CA GLU A 117 10.94 13.94 -10.33
C GLU A 117 9.41 13.88 -10.43
N ILE A 118 8.87 12.67 -10.60
CA ILE A 118 7.42 12.45 -10.56
C ILE A 118 7.01 12.30 -9.10
N VAL A 119 6.22 13.26 -8.62
CA VAL A 119 5.62 13.24 -7.28
C VAL A 119 4.13 12.95 -7.40
N LEU A 120 3.67 11.91 -6.69
CA LEU A 120 2.27 11.55 -6.58
C LEU A 120 1.69 12.03 -5.24
N THR A 121 0.43 12.39 -5.25
CA THR A 121 -0.33 12.67 -4.03
C THR A 121 -0.65 11.37 -3.29
N ARG A 122 -0.52 11.43 -1.96
CA ARG A 122 -0.84 10.35 -1.02
C ARG A 122 -2.24 10.53 -0.45
N SER A 123 -2.78 9.45 0.13
CA SER A 123 -4.06 9.45 0.86
C SER A 123 -4.12 10.48 2.00
N ASP A 124 -2.99 10.76 2.65
CA ASP A 124 -2.87 11.73 3.74
C ASP A 124 -2.63 13.18 3.26
N GLY A 125 -2.71 13.42 1.95
CA GLY A 125 -2.45 14.74 1.33
C GLY A 125 -0.96 15.05 1.14
N GLY A 126 -0.06 14.17 1.56
CA GLY A 126 1.38 14.31 1.31
C GLY A 126 1.80 13.99 -0.13
N GLY A 127 3.08 14.20 -0.44
CA GLY A 127 3.70 13.74 -1.68
C GLY A 127 4.47 12.43 -1.50
N MET A 128 4.60 11.64 -2.57
CA MET A 128 5.52 10.50 -2.65
C MET A 128 6.17 10.38 -4.02
N THR A 129 7.37 9.81 -4.05
CA THR A 129 8.08 9.53 -5.31
C THR A 129 7.41 8.38 -6.07
N SER A 130 7.57 8.36 -7.39
CA SER A 130 7.09 7.24 -8.22
C SER A 130 7.68 5.89 -7.80
N GLY A 131 8.95 5.86 -7.38
CA GLY A 131 9.59 4.66 -6.83
C GLY A 131 8.84 4.13 -5.59
N ARG A 132 8.54 5.01 -4.64
CA ARG A 132 7.78 4.61 -3.44
C ARG A 132 6.36 4.17 -3.77
N ALA A 133 5.73 4.79 -4.76
CA ALA A 133 4.40 4.40 -5.24
C ALA A 133 4.40 3.02 -5.91
N LYS A 134 5.49 2.61 -6.56
CA LYS A 134 5.68 1.25 -7.11
C LYS A 134 5.80 0.21 -5.98
N ASP A 135 6.44 0.58 -4.87
CA ASP A 135 6.65 -0.32 -3.73
C ASP A 135 5.43 -0.45 -2.81
N SER A 136 4.64 0.61 -2.66
CA SER A 136 3.45 0.63 -1.80
C SER A 136 2.35 1.53 -2.39
N PRO A 137 1.73 1.10 -3.50
CA PRO A 137 0.67 1.83 -4.19
C PRO A 137 -0.59 2.02 -3.35
N ILE A 138 -0.79 1.24 -2.28
CA ILE A 138 -1.96 1.39 -1.41
C ILE A 138 -2.08 2.82 -0.86
N ASN A 139 -0.94 3.48 -0.62
CA ASN A 139 -0.86 4.84 -0.10
C ASN A 139 -1.28 5.92 -1.11
N THR A 140 -1.59 5.55 -2.35
CA THR A 140 -2.15 6.46 -3.37
C THR A 140 -3.66 6.28 -3.53
N LEU A 141 -4.29 5.35 -2.79
CA LEU A 141 -5.75 5.22 -2.80
C LEU A 141 -6.39 6.49 -2.24
N LEU A 142 -7.47 6.96 -2.87
CA LEU A 142 -8.17 8.19 -2.44
C LEU A 142 -7.29 9.46 -2.45
N SER A 143 -6.20 9.48 -3.21
CA SER A 143 -5.30 10.63 -3.31
C SER A 143 -5.92 11.86 -3.98
N GLY A 144 -6.88 11.67 -4.90
CA GLY A 144 -7.60 12.75 -5.56
C GLY A 144 -8.37 13.63 -4.55
N PRO A 145 -9.30 13.06 -3.77
CA PRO A 145 -9.99 13.77 -2.69
C PRO A 145 -9.02 14.41 -1.69
N ALA A 146 -7.95 13.70 -1.30
CA ALA A 146 -6.93 14.24 -0.40
C ALA A 146 -6.25 15.50 -0.98
N GLY A 147 -5.93 15.50 -2.27
CA GLY A 147 -5.41 16.68 -2.98
C GLY A 147 -6.40 17.85 -2.97
N GLY A 148 -7.69 17.58 -3.11
CA GLY A 148 -8.75 18.59 -2.97
C GLY A 148 -8.79 19.22 -1.57
N VAL A 149 -8.60 18.42 -0.52
CA VAL A 149 -8.51 18.91 0.88
C VAL A 149 -7.26 19.77 1.08
N VAL A 150 -6.12 19.36 0.53
CA VAL A 150 -4.87 20.15 0.59
C VAL A 150 -5.04 21.50 -0.11
N GLY A 151 -5.67 21.51 -1.30
CA GLY A 151 -6.04 22.76 -1.98
C GLY A 151 -6.99 23.62 -1.15
N GLY A 152 -7.98 23.00 -0.51
CA GLY A 152 -8.89 23.67 0.43
C GLY A 152 -8.16 24.32 1.60
N LEU A 153 -7.19 23.62 2.22
CA LEU A 153 -6.36 24.18 3.30
C LEU A 153 -5.56 25.40 2.85
N SER A 154 -4.98 25.37 1.63
CA SER A 154 -4.29 26.53 1.07
C SER A 154 -5.24 27.72 0.91
N ILE A 155 -6.40 27.51 0.29
CA ILE A 155 -7.39 28.58 0.05
C ILE A 155 -7.94 29.11 1.38
N SER A 156 -8.18 28.22 2.36
CA SER A 156 -8.62 28.55 3.71
C SER A 156 -7.65 29.53 4.39
N SER A 157 -6.36 29.26 4.28
CA SER A 157 -5.29 30.14 4.77
C SER A 157 -5.28 31.47 4.03
N ASP A 158 -5.31 31.45 2.69
CA ASP A 158 -5.21 32.67 1.87
C ASP A 158 -6.40 33.62 2.07
N LEU A 159 -7.59 33.07 2.31
CA LEU A 159 -8.83 33.83 2.50
C LEU A 159 -9.19 34.07 3.98
N ASN A 160 -8.37 33.61 4.93
CA ASN A 160 -8.63 33.68 6.37
C ASN A 160 -9.97 33.04 6.80
N TYR A 161 -10.40 31.96 6.15
CA TYR A 161 -11.56 31.18 6.53
C TYR A 161 -11.13 29.89 7.24
N SER A 162 -11.24 29.84 8.57
CA SER A 162 -10.79 28.68 9.34
C SER A 162 -11.74 27.46 9.29
N ASN A 163 -12.96 27.61 8.79
CA ASN A 163 -13.95 26.53 8.70
C ASN A 163 -14.54 26.48 7.30
N ILE A 164 -14.22 25.43 6.54
CA ILE A 164 -14.70 25.25 5.18
C ILE A 164 -15.11 23.80 4.93
N ILE A 165 -16.02 23.61 3.97
CA ILE A 165 -16.38 22.30 3.44
C ILE A 165 -15.88 22.26 1.99
N THR A 166 -15.04 21.28 1.68
CA THR A 166 -14.64 21.00 0.31
C THR A 166 -15.58 19.96 -0.28
N MET A 167 -15.98 20.17 -1.53
CA MET A 167 -16.88 19.28 -2.25
C MET A 167 -16.35 19.10 -3.67
N ASP A 168 -15.99 17.86 -4.02
CA ASP A 168 -15.61 17.47 -5.37
C ASP A 168 -16.70 16.57 -5.96
N MET A 169 -17.36 17.06 -7.01
CA MET A 169 -18.45 16.35 -7.67
C MET A 169 -18.00 15.96 -9.08
N GLY A 170 -17.82 14.67 -9.29
CA GLY A 170 -17.60 14.07 -10.60
C GLY A 170 -18.90 13.55 -11.23
N GLY A 171 -18.77 12.89 -12.38
CA GLY A 171 -19.90 12.22 -13.04
C GLY A 171 -20.36 10.92 -12.36
N THR A 172 -19.57 10.38 -11.43
CA THR A 172 -19.78 9.07 -10.81
C THR A 172 -19.85 9.15 -9.28
N SER A 173 -19.12 10.08 -8.67
CA SER A 173 -18.94 10.18 -7.22
C SER A 173 -19.01 11.62 -6.74
N LEU A 174 -19.26 11.77 -5.44
CA LEU A 174 -19.21 13.01 -4.70
C LEU A 174 -18.32 12.78 -3.47
N ASP A 175 -17.25 13.54 -3.36
CA ASP A 175 -16.33 13.50 -2.23
C ASP A 175 -16.47 14.79 -1.41
N VAL A 176 -16.73 14.65 -0.11
CA VAL A 176 -16.94 15.77 0.81
C VAL A 176 -15.93 15.67 1.94
N SER A 177 -15.33 16.80 2.31
CA SER A 177 -14.42 16.88 3.45
C SER A 177 -14.60 18.17 4.22
N ILE A 178 -14.27 18.12 5.51
CA ILE A 178 -14.47 19.23 6.45
C ILE A 178 -13.11 19.67 6.97
N ILE A 179 -12.81 20.95 6.79
CA ILE A 179 -11.68 21.63 7.43
C ILE A 179 -12.27 22.47 8.54
N ARG A 180 -11.79 22.24 9.76
CA ARG A 180 -12.26 22.94 10.97
C ARG A 180 -11.07 23.52 11.69
N GLU A 181 -11.19 24.78 12.09
CA GLU A 181 -10.14 25.51 12.82
C GLU A 181 -8.78 25.44 12.08
N GLY A 182 -8.81 25.51 10.74
CA GLY A 182 -7.62 25.44 9.88
C GLY A 182 -6.98 24.06 9.77
N MET A 183 -7.65 23.00 10.24
CA MET A 183 -7.13 21.64 10.26
C MET A 183 -8.04 20.66 9.50
N ALA A 184 -7.44 19.85 8.63
CA ALA A 184 -8.08 18.67 8.08
C ALA A 184 -7.90 17.49 9.04
N ARG A 185 -8.94 16.68 9.21
CA ARG A 185 -8.86 15.47 10.06
C ARG A 185 -8.51 14.28 9.19
N THR A 186 -7.48 13.54 9.59
CA THR A 186 -7.15 12.23 9.00
C THR A 186 -7.78 11.11 9.82
N SER A 187 -7.95 9.94 9.20
CA SER A 187 -8.42 8.73 9.87
C SER A 187 -7.42 7.62 9.62
N PRO A 188 -6.95 6.89 10.64
CA PRO A 188 -5.96 5.83 10.47
C PRO A 188 -6.51 4.59 9.71
N GLN A 189 -7.81 4.57 9.44
CA GLN A 189 -8.50 3.49 8.76
C GLN A 189 -9.67 4.03 7.95
N THR A 190 -9.94 3.38 6.82
CA THR A 190 -11.11 3.63 5.98
C THR A 190 -11.70 2.33 5.44
N LEU A 191 -12.84 2.43 4.76
CA LEU A 191 -13.46 1.34 4.03
C LEU A 191 -13.26 1.55 2.52
N VAL A 192 -12.64 0.57 1.87
CA VAL A 192 -12.52 0.53 0.41
C VAL A 192 -13.36 -0.64 -0.10
N HIS A 193 -14.46 -0.35 -0.80
CA HIS A 193 -15.41 -1.37 -1.27
C HIS A 193 -15.90 -2.34 -0.17
N GLY A 194 -16.09 -1.84 1.06
CA GLY A 194 -16.54 -2.62 2.22
C GLY A 194 -15.42 -3.34 2.99
N TYR A 195 -14.17 -3.24 2.54
CA TYR A 195 -13.01 -3.81 3.22
C TYR A 195 -12.29 -2.77 4.07
N ALA A 196 -11.93 -3.15 5.30
CA ALA A 196 -11.14 -2.31 6.19
C ALA A 196 -9.70 -2.21 5.69
N VAL A 197 -9.21 -0.98 5.51
CA VAL A 197 -7.85 -0.69 5.03
C VAL A 197 -7.18 0.30 5.96
N ILE A 198 -5.91 0.03 6.29
CA ILE A 198 -5.04 0.87 7.10
C ILE A 198 -4.28 1.80 6.16
N ILE A 199 -4.89 2.92 5.84
CA ILE A 199 -4.29 4.04 5.11
C ILE A 199 -4.68 5.34 5.83
N PRO A 200 -3.73 6.22 6.16
CA PRO A 200 -3.99 7.50 6.83
C PRO A 200 -4.60 8.56 5.90
#